data_AF-A0A132A0T6-F1
#
_entry.id   AF-A0A132A0T6-F1
#
_cell.length_a   1.000
_cell.length_b   1.000
_cell.length_c   1.000
_cell.angle_alpha   90.00
_cell.angle_beta   90.00
_cell.angle_gamma   90.00
#
_symmetry.space_group_name_H-M   'P 1'
#
loop_
_entity.id
_entity.type
_entity.pdbx_description
1 polymer ?
#
loop_
_entity_poly.entity_id
_entity_poly.type
_entity_poly.pdbx_seq_one_letter_code
_entity_poly.pdbx_strand_id
1 'polypeptide(L)'
;MVDLNNVTSITLDCSYSYDPGDVKLVIRWFHNKSPEPIYQWIPEPDIRYVSEMIRPYFDMEFQINQDRYGRYRALRLDLQRSRSIFGPPISLSGNYSCVISSISNQETRESQMILYVPPKIFEFNFIHYDSERIALECLVDGVYPKPILSFQEQYSQRADFSSVSLSSPSSPSSSQFDFFQHLHRNPSAVQQQSSVNVNITESDIEPFLYSASFLHPIKSILTAGTIYECKLQLPGTIYLRKKRIKIIFPTKIGNKMNFSFCQDKQ
;
A
#
# COMPACT_ATOMS: atom_id res chain seq x y z
N MET A 1 4.18 -1.66 -9.08
CA MET A 1 2.75 -1.73 -8.71
C MET A 1 1.92 -0.97 -9.72
N VAL A 2 0.69 -1.37 -9.98
CA VAL A 2 -0.18 -0.78 -11.01
C VAL A 2 -1.60 -0.66 -10.45
N ASP A 3 -2.13 0.55 -10.49
CA ASP A 3 -3.52 0.84 -10.12
C ASP A 3 -4.45 0.52 -11.30
N LEU A 4 -5.29 -0.51 -11.15
CA LEU A 4 -6.20 -0.99 -12.18
C LEU A 4 -7.37 -0.04 -12.49
N ASN A 5 -7.55 1.03 -11.72
CA ASN A 5 -8.54 2.07 -12.00
C ASN A 5 -7.97 3.18 -12.89
N ASN A 6 -6.66 3.37 -12.87
CA ASN A 6 -5.99 4.52 -13.50
C ASN A 6 -5.06 4.14 -14.67
N VAL A 7 -4.61 2.88 -14.74
CA VAL A 7 -3.69 2.41 -15.78
C VAL A 7 -4.40 1.44 -16.71
N THR A 8 -4.36 1.75 -18.01
CA THR A 8 -5.01 0.93 -19.05
C THR A 8 -4.09 -0.10 -19.67
N SER A 9 -2.78 0.15 -19.64
CA SER A 9 -1.78 -0.74 -20.24
C SER A 9 -0.42 -0.58 -19.57
N ILE A 10 0.40 -1.63 -19.64
CA ILE A 10 1.74 -1.66 -19.07
C ILE A 10 2.74 -2.19 -20.08
N THR A 11 3.94 -1.62 -20.08
CA THR A 11 5.09 -2.13 -20.83
C THR A 11 6.12 -2.71 -19.87
N LEU A 12 6.50 -3.97 -20.10
CA LEU A 12 7.66 -4.60 -19.48
C LEU A 12 8.77 -4.60 -20.54
N ASP A 13 9.75 -3.71 -20.39
CA ASP A 13 10.92 -3.65 -21.29
C ASP A 13 12.11 -4.39 -20.67
N CYS A 14 12.87 -5.03 -21.53
CA CYS A 14 14.10 -5.71 -21.21
C CYS A 14 15.16 -5.21 -22.19
N SER A 15 15.75 -4.06 -21.87
CA SER A 15 16.80 -3.45 -22.67
C SER A 15 18.07 -4.28 -22.60
N TYR A 16 18.79 -4.45 -23.70
CA TYR A 16 20.08 -5.14 -23.70
C TYR A 16 20.97 -4.58 -24.80
N SER A 17 22.27 -4.82 -24.67
CA SER A 17 23.28 -4.58 -25.71
C SER A 17 23.66 -5.91 -26.36
N TYR A 18 23.97 -5.89 -27.64
CA TYR A 18 24.41 -7.07 -28.38
C TYR A 18 25.64 -6.72 -29.22
N ASP A 19 26.60 -7.64 -29.26
CA ASP A 19 27.82 -7.51 -30.05
C ASP A 19 27.72 -8.37 -31.32
N PRO A 20 28.58 -8.15 -32.33
CA PRO A 20 28.64 -9.00 -33.53
C PRO A 20 28.86 -10.50 -33.24
N GLY A 21 29.36 -10.84 -32.05
CA GLY A 21 29.52 -12.22 -31.57
C GLY A 21 28.24 -12.85 -31.00
N ASP A 22 27.19 -12.08 -30.72
CA ASP A 22 25.92 -12.58 -30.18
C ASP A 22 25.03 -13.14 -31.28
N VAL A 23 25.44 -14.31 -31.80
CA VAL A 23 24.68 -15.05 -32.82
C VAL A 23 23.53 -15.83 -32.17
N LYS A 24 22.42 -16.02 -32.89
CA LYS A 24 21.22 -16.76 -32.44
C LYS A 24 20.61 -16.20 -31.16
N LEU A 25 20.39 -14.89 -31.16
CA LEU A 25 19.75 -14.22 -30.05
C LEU A 25 18.31 -14.71 -29.83
N VAL A 26 17.95 -14.94 -28.57
CA VAL A 26 16.60 -15.31 -28.14
C VAL A 26 16.26 -14.54 -26.87
N ILE A 27 15.10 -13.89 -26.88
CA ILE A 27 14.54 -13.19 -25.73
C ILE A 27 13.38 -14.02 -25.21
N ARG A 28 13.38 -14.36 -23.93
CA ARG A 28 12.30 -15.10 -23.26
C ARG A 28 11.81 -14.34 -22.05
N TRP A 29 10.50 -14.24 -21.89
CA TRP A 29 9.89 -13.77 -20.66
C TRP A 29 9.21 -14.91 -19.95
N PHE A 30 9.39 -14.98 -18.64
CA PHE A 30 8.79 -15.96 -17.75
C PHE A 30 7.96 -15.26 -16.69
N HIS A 31 6.89 -15.90 -16.25
CA HIS A 31 6.06 -15.44 -15.13
C HIS A 31 6.12 -16.45 -13.99
N ASN A 32 6.30 -15.96 -12.76
CA ASN A 32 6.34 -16.74 -11.52
C ASN A 32 7.24 -17.98 -11.60
N LYS A 33 8.42 -17.86 -12.24
CA LYS A 33 9.37 -18.96 -12.44
C LYS A 33 8.78 -20.18 -13.17
N SER A 34 7.77 -19.96 -14.00
CA SER A 34 7.24 -20.97 -14.93
C SER A 34 8.38 -21.58 -15.75
N PRO A 35 8.40 -22.91 -15.98
CA PRO A 35 9.42 -23.55 -16.80
C PRO A 35 9.29 -23.15 -18.28
N GLU A 36 8.07 -22.87 -18.74
CA GLU A 36 7.79 -22.41 -20.10
C GLU A 36 7.69 -20.88 -20.13
N PRO A 37 8.23 -20.21 -21.18
CA PRO A 37 8.12 -18.78 -21.34
C PRO A 37 6.67 -18.38 -21.61
N ILE A 38 6.23 -17.24 -21.07
CA ILE A 38 4.96 -16.61 -21.45
C ILE A 38 5.08 -15.85 -22.78
N TYR A 39 6.30 -15.50 -23.17
CA TYR A 39 6.61 -14.87 -24.43
C TYR A 39 8.04 -15.23 -24.87
N GLN A 40 8.24 -15.45 -26.16
CA GLN A 40 9.57 -15.60 -26.74
C GLN A 40 9.67 -14.84 -28.05
N TRP A 41 10.82 -14.21 -28.29
CA TRP A 41 11.16 -13.61 -29.56
C TRP A 41 12.54 -14.06 -30.05
N ILE A 42 12.62 -14.41 -31.33
CA ILE A 42 13.84 -14.78 -32.04
C ILE A 42 14.00 -13.78 -33.20
N PRO A 43 14.93 -12.80 -33.11
CA PRO A 43 15.02 -11.71 -34.09
C PRO A 43 15.41 -12.14 -35.50
N GLU A 44 16.34 -13.09 -35.65
CA GLU A 44 16.85 -13.53 -36.95
C GLU A 44 15.76 -14.09 -37.88
N PRO A 45 14.96 -15.10 -37.47
CA PRO A 45 13.83 -15.59 -38.25
C PRO A 45 12.55 -14.75 -38.07
N ASP A 46 12.59 -13.69 -37.26
CA ASP A 46 11.45 -12.83 -36.92
C ASP A 46 10.23 -13.57 -36.33
N ILE A 47 10.49 -14.54 -35.46
CA ILE A 47 9.45 -15.39 -34.86
C ILE A 47 9.12 -14.93 -33.45
N ARG A 48 7.81 -14.80 -33.17
CA ARG A 48 7.27 -14.51 -31.84
C ARG A 48 6.35 -15.64 -31.38
N TYR A 49 6.50 -16.02 -30.12
CA TYR A 49 5.60 -16.91 -29.41
C TYR A 49 4.95 -16.15 -28.25
N VAL A 50 3.64 -16.36 -28.08
CA VAL A 50 2.83 -15.76 -27.01
C VAL A 50 1.96 -16.86 -26.40
N SER A 51 2.13 -17.10 -25.10
CA SER A 51 1.36 -18.12 -24.40
C SER A 51 -0.11 -17.69 -24.22
N GLU A 52 -1.00 -18.67 -24.03
CA GLU A 52 -2.43 -18.40 -23.77
C GLU A 52 -2.66 -17.55 -22.52
N MET A 53 -1.73 -17.58 -21.55
CA MET A 53 -1.84 -16.82 -20.31
C MET A 53 -1.93 -15.31 -20.56
N ILE A 54 -1.07 -14.78 -21.44
CA ILE A 54 -0.99 -13.33 -21.70
C ILE A 54 -1.68 -12.92 -23.00
N ARG A 55 -2.01 -13.87 -23.89
CA ARG A 55 -2.61 -13.60 -25.21
C ARG A 55 -3.86 -12.70 -25.16
N PRO A 56 -4.79 -12.82 -24.19
CA PRO A 56 -5.95 -11.93 -24.11
C PRO A 56 -5.58 -10.44 -23.95
N TYR A 57 -4.42 -10.17 -23.33
CA TYR A 57 -3.96 -8.83 -22.97
C TYR A 57 -2.85 -8.34 -23.90
N PHE A 58 -2.18 -9.23 -24.64
CA PHE A 58 -0.97 -8.91 -25.38
C PHE A 58 -1.25 -8.06 -26.63
N ASP A 59 -0.49 -6.97 -26.77
CA ASP A 59 -0.48 -6.14 -27.98
C ASP A 59 0.54 -6.71 -28.98
N MET A 60 0.03 -7.34 -30.05
CA MET A 60 0.83 -7.96 -31.10
C MET A 60 1.52 -6.95 -32.03
N GLU A 61 1.06 -5.70 -32.05
CA GLU A 61 1.54 -4.67 -32.97
C GLU A 61 2.61 -3.78 -32.33
N PHE A 62 2.68 -3.78 -31.00
CA PHE A 62 3.64 -2.99 -30.24
C PHE A 62 5.10 -3.28 -30.63
N GLN A 63 5.84 -2.20 -30.92
CA GLN A 63 7.28 -2.19 -31.13
C GLN A 63 7.90 -1.12 -30.24
N ILE A 64 8.93 -1.48 -29.47
CA ILE A 64 9.60 -0.52 -28.56
C ILE A 64 10.52 0.44 -29.32
N ASN A 65 11.03 0.02 -30.47
CA ASN A 65 11.91 0.80 -31.35
C ASN A 65 11.93 0.19 -32.77
N GLN A 66 12.74 0.78 -33.66
CA GLN A 66 12.90 0.32 -35.05
C GLN A 66 14.09 -0.65 -35.23
N ASP A 67 14.86 -0.93 -34.17
CA ASP A 67 16.02 -1.80 -34.26
C ASP A 67 15.59 -3.25 -34.51
N ARG A 68 16.21 -3.91 -35.49
CA ARG A 68 15.83 -5.27 -35.91
C ARG A 68 15.93 -6.26 -34.75
N TYR A 69 16.94 -6.09 -33.89
CA TYR A 69 17.19 -6.95 -32.74
C TYR A 69 16.50 -6.46 -31.47
N GLY A 70 16.11 -5.19 -31.36
CA GLY A 70 15.44 -4.64 -30.18
C GLY A 70 13.91 -4.54 -30.22
N ARG A 71 13.30 -4.44 -31.41
CA ARG A 71 11.90 -3.97 -31.59
C ARG A 71 10.83 -4.72 -30.81
N TYR A 72 10.97 -6.04 -30.62
CA TYR A 72 9.99 -6.87 -29.91
C TYR A 72 10.51 -7.43 -28.58
N ARG A 73 11.53 -6.83 -27.98
CA ARG A 73 12.06 -7.29 -26.68
C ARG A 73 11.11 -7.04 -25.49
N ALA A 74 10.13 -6.16 -25.67
CA ALA A 74 9.24 -5.68 -24.64
C ALA A 74 7.83 -6.28 -24.77
N LEU A 75 7.18 -6.53 -23.62
CA LEU A 75 5.78 -6.94 -23.56
C LEU A 75 4.92 -5.70 -23.33
N ARG A 76 3.93 -5.46 -24.20
CA ARG A 76 2.86 -4.50 -23.95
C ARG A 76 1.58 -5.26 -23.66
N LEU A 77 1.03 -5.04 -22.47
CA LEU A 77 -0.19 -5.68 -21.98
C LEU A 77 -1.28 -4.61 -21.81
N ASP A 78 -2.37 -4.75 -22.55
CA ASP A 78 -3.61 -4.00 -22.38
C ASP A 78 -4.45 -4.64 -21.27
N LEU A 79 -4.58 -3.93 -20.16
CA LEU A 79 -5.24 -4.38 -18.94
C LEU A 79 -6.77 -4.24 -19.02
N GLN A 80 -7.29 -3.57 -20.05
CA GLN A 80 -8.73 -3.38 -20.27
C GLN A 80 -9.29 -4.31 -21.34
N ARG A 81 -8.47 -4.74 -22.31
CA ARG A 81 -8.87 -5.51 -23.50
C ARG A 81 -9.80 -6.69 -23.24
N SER A 82 -9.62 -7.41 -22.12
CA SER A 82 -10.45 -8.58 -21.80
C SER A 82 -11.15 -8.50 -20.45
N ARG A 83 -11.23 -7.30 -19.87
CA ARG A 83 -11.81 -7.12 -18.53
C ARG A 83 -13.28 -7.49 -18.44
N SER A 84 -14.04 -7.27 -19.51
CA SER A 84 -15.46 -7.62 -19.58
C SER A 84 -15.71 -9.14 -19.70
N ILE A 85 -14.71 -9.92 -20.12
CA ILE A 85 -14.83 -11.36 -20.36
C ILE A 85 -14.22 -12.17 -19.22
N PHE A 86 -12.99 -11.83 -18.81
CA PHE A 86 -12.21 -12.59 -17.83
C PHE A 86 -12.14 -11.91 -16.46
N GLY A 87 -12.77 -10.74 -16.29
CA GLY A 87 -12.58 -9.89 -15.12
C GLY A 87 -11.25 -9.14 -15.16
N PRO A 88 -10.88 -8.44 -14.07
CA PRO A 88 -9.62 -7.72 -13.98
C PRO A 88 -8.43 -8.68 -14.14
N PRO A 89 -7.33 -8.24 -14.77
CA PRO A 89 -6.23 -9.12 -15.16
C PRO A 89 -5.29 -9.47 -14.01
N ILE A 90 -5.85 -9.77 -12.83
CA ILE A 90 -5.15 -9.97 -11.56
C ILE A 90 -4.09 -11.05 -11.64
N SER A 91 -4.33 -12.09 -12.45
CA SER A 91 -3.39 -13.20 -12.70
C SER A 91 -2.07 -12.75 -13.35
N LEU A 92 -2.02 -11.55 -13.93
CA LEU A 92 -0.78 -10.95 -14.41
C LEU A 92 0.10 -10.44 -13.25
N SER A 93 -0.41 -10.30 -12.02
CA SER A 93 0.46 -10.01 -10.88
C SER A 93 1.45 -11.15 -10.66
N GLY A 94 2.71 -10.83 -10.39
CA GLY A 94 3.75 -11.81 -10.15
C GLY A 94 5.15 -11.31 -10.48
N ASN A 95 6.09 -12.24 -10.41
CA ASN A 95 7.48 -12.01 -10.78
C ASN A 95 7.66 -12.29 -12.27
N TYR A 96 8.25 -11.34 -12.97
CA TYR A 96 8.61 -11.43 -14.37
C TYR A 96 10.12 -11.54 -14.48
N SER A 97 10.58 -12.55 -15.20
CA SER A 97 12.00 -12.70 -15.51
C SER A 97 12.17 -12.64 -17.03
N CYS A 98 13.00 -11.74 -17.50
CA CYS A 98 13.45 -11.69 -18.89
C CYS A 98 14.81 -12.37 -18.97
N VAL A 99 14.96 -13.30 -19.91
CA VAL A 99 16.21 -14.00 -20.21
C VAL A 99 16.59 -13.68 -21.65
N ILE A 100 17.74 -13.03 -21.82
CA ILE A 100 18.37 -12.80 -23.11
C ILE A 100 19.47 -13.84 -23.26
N SER A 101 19.41 -14.67 -24.31
CA SER A 101 20.41 -15.70 -24.57
C SER A 101 20.94 -15.62 -26.00
N SER A 102 22.25 -15.70 -26.18
CA SER A 102 22.95 -15.96 -27.44
C SER A 102 23.70 -17.30 -27.32
N ILE A 103 24.48 -17.67 -28.34
CA ILE A 103 25.39 -18.84 -28.24
C ILE A 103 26.46 -18.60 -27.17
N SER A 104 26.91 -17.36 -27.00
CA SER A 104 28.05 -16.98 -26.18
C SER A 104 27.69 -16.59 -24.74
N ASN A 105 26.49 -16.03 -24.53
CA ASN A 105 26.14 -15.43 -23.24
C ASN A 105 24.65 -15.59 -22.92
N GLN A 106 24.32 -15.49 -21.64
CA GLN A 106 22.95 -15.41 -21.14
C GLN A 106 22.87 -14.40 -19.99
N GLU A 107 21.96 -13.44 -20.11
CA GLU A 107 21.64 -12.47 -19.07
C GLU A 107 20.19 -12.62 -18.62
N THR A 108 19.94 -12.52 -17.32
CA THR A 108 18.61 -12.58 -16.72
C THR A 108 18.33 -11.32 -15.94
N ARG A 109 17.13 -10.76 -16.12
CA ARG A 109 16.62 -9.62 -15.33
C ARG A 109 15.27 -9.97 -14.74
N GLU A 110 15.06 -9.58 -13.49
CA GLU A 110 13.83 -9.85 -12.76
C GLU A 110 13.16 -8.55 -12.30
N SER A 111 11.83 -8.53 -12.36
CA SER A 111 11.01 -7.45 -11.83
C SER A 111 9.69 -8.00 -11.32
N GLN A 112 9.11 -7.34 -10.33
CA GLN A 112 7.82 -7.75 -9.77
C GLN A 112 6.73 -6.76 -10.15
N MET A 113 5.64 -7.28 -10.73
CA MET A 113 4.43 -6.54 -11.01
C MET A 113 3.34 -6.94 -10.02
N ILE A 114 2.74 -5.94 -9.36
CA ILE A 114 1.56 -6.15 -8.52
C ILE A 114 0.47 -5.22 -9.03
N LEU A 115 -0.64 -5.81 -9.44
CA LEU A 115 -1.86 -5.11 -9.80
C LEU A 115 -2.72 -4.97 -8.56
N TYR A 116 -3.30 -3.80 -8.35
CA TYR A 116 -4.14 -3.53 -7.19
C TYR A 116 -5.34 -2.66 -7.55
N VAL A 117 -6.38 -2.73 -6.73
CA VAL A 117 -7.57 -1.89 -6.81
C VAL A 117 -7.64 -1.12 -5.49
N PRO A 118 -7.48 0.22 -5.50
CA PRO A 118 -7.76 1.05 -4.33
C PRO A 118 -9.18 0.82 -3.80
N PRO A 119 -9.42 0.97 -2.49
CA PRO A 119 -10.75 0.79 -1.91
C PRO A 119 -11.75 1.77 -2.53
N LYS A 120 -12.93 1.25 -2.88
CA LYS A 120 -14.07 2.08 -3.28
C LYS A 120 -14.62 2.85 -2.08
N ILE A 121 -14.67 2.19 -0.92
CA ILE A 121 -15.09 2.78 0.35
C ILE A 121 -13.95 2.61 1.35
N PHE A 122 -13.58 3.68 2.03
CA PHE A 122 -12.72 3.63 3.21
C PHE A 122 -13.25 4.63 4.22
N GLU A 123 -13.88 4.15 5.28
CA GLU A 123 -14.53 4.95 6.31
C GLU A 123 -14.05 4.59 7.71
N PHE A 124 -14.08 5.57 8.59
CA PHE A 124 -13.73 5.40 9.99
C PHE A 124 -14.62 6.30 10.82
N ASN A 125 -15.57 5.70 11.54
CA ASN A 125 -16.72 6.37 12.12
C ASN A 125 -16.93 5.91 13.58
N PHE A 126 -17.66 6.73 14.35
CA PHE A 126 -18.25 6.25 15.59
C PHE A 126 -19.60 5.61 15.32
N ILE A 127 -19.86 4.51 16.02
CA ILE A 127 -21.17 3.91 16.10
C ILE A 127 -21.68 4.01 17.54
N HIS A 128 -22.95 4.39 17.67
CA HIS A 128 -23.65 4.46 18.94
C HIS A 128 -24.54 3.23 19.06
N TYR A 129 -24.26 2.37 20.04
CA TYR A 129 -25.16 1.26 20.36
C TYR A 129 -26.29 1.72 21.26
N ASP A 130 -25.97 2.59 22.23
CA ASP A 130 -26.91 3.27 23.12
C ASP A 130 -26.25 4.51 23.73
N SER A 131 -26.90 5.09 24.73
CA SER A 131 -26.48 6.29 25.45
C SER A 131 -25.18 6.13 26.24
N GLU A 132 -24.65 4.92 26.44
CA GLU A 132 -23.46 4.64 27.25
C GLU A 132 -22.40 3.80 26.53
N ARG A 133 -22.74 3.20 25.38
CA ARG A 133 -21.84 2.35 24.60
C ARG A 133 -21.61 2.92 23.20
N ILE A 134 -20.37 3.30 22.95
CA ILE A 134 -19.88 3.70 21.64
C ILE A 134 -18.75 2.77 21.19
N ALA A 135 -18.62 2.62 19.89
CA ALA A 135 -17.48 1.93 19.29
C ALA A 135 -16.97 2.70 18.08
N LEU A 136 -15.74 2.39 17.71
CA LEU A 136 -15.14 2.83 16.46
C LEU A 136 -15.31 1.70 15.44
N GLU A 137 -15.84 2.07 14.29
CA GLU A 137 -15.97 1.17 13.15
C GLU A 137 -15.08 1.67 12.02
N CYS A 138 -14.22 0.78 11.53
CA CYS A 138 -13.51 1.02 10.27
C CYS A 138 -14.08 0.10 9.21
N LEU A 139 -14.47 0.67 8.07
CA LEU A 139 -15.09 -0.03 6.94
C LEU A 139 -14.24 0.19 5.69
N VAL A 140 -13.87 -0.90 5.04
CA VAL A 140 -13.23 -0.91 3.73
C VAL A 140 -14.00 -1.82 2.79
N ASP A 141 -14.26 -1.36 1.58
CA ASP A 141 -14.98 -2.13 0.57
C ASP A 141 -14.39 -1.94 -0.83
N GLY A 142 -14.55 -2.98 -1.65
CA GLY A 142 -14.15 -2.99 -3.06
C GLY A 142 -12.65 -2.84 -3.26
N VAL A 143 -11.84 -3.56 -2.47
CA VAL A 143 -10.37 -3.43 -2.49
C VAL A 143 -9.67 -4.72 -2.91
N TYR A 144 -8.55 -4.62 -3.61
CA TYR A 144 -7.69 -5.75 -3.97
C TYR A 144 -6.20 -5.38 -3.90
N PRO A 145 -5.29 -6.25 -3.45
CA PRO A 145 -5.48 -7.60 -2.88
C PRO A 145 -6.13 -7.58 -1.49
N LYS A 146 -6.26 -8.76 -0.86
CA LYS A 146 -6.76 -8.91 0.52
C LYS A 146 -6.06 -7.89 1.44
N PRO A 147 -6.81 -6.93 2.03
CA PRO A 147 -6.21 -5.79 2.71
C PRO A 147 -5.71 -6.17 4.10
N ILE A 148 -4.76 -5.37 4.60
CA ILE A 148 -4.34 -5.38 6.01
C ILE A 148 -4.93 -4.14 6.67
N LEU A 149 -5.84 -4.35 7.63
CA LEU A 149 -6.35 -3.30 8.51
C LEU A 149 -5.62 -3.33 9.85
N SER A 150 -5.25 -2.16 10.33
CA SER A 150 -4.62 -1.97 11.64
C SER A 150 -5.24 -0.78 12.35
N PHE A 151 -5.27 -0.88 13.68
CA PHE A 151 -5.83 0.12 14.56
C PHE A 151 -4.76 0.58 15.56
N GLN A 152 -4.71 1.89 15.81
CA GLN A 152 -3.79 2.48 16.78
C GLN A 152 -4.53 3.51 17.63
N GLU A 153 -4.20 3.52 18.93
CA GLU A 153 -4.64 4.53 19.87
C GLU A 153 -3.42 5.29 20.40
N GLN A 154 -3.48 6.63 20.34
CA GLN A 154 -2.43 7.52 20.81
C GLN A 154 -3.00 8.45 21.87
N TYR A 155 -2.49 8.35 23.10
CA TYR A 155 -2.90 9.21 24.20
C TYR A 155 -2.05 10.48 24.22
N SER A 156 -2.71 11.65 24.26
CA SER A 156 -2.04 12.89 24.59
C SER A 156 -1.81 12.93 26.11
N GLN A 157 -0.61 12.59 26.58
CA GLN A 157 -0.28 12.90 27.97
C GLN A 157 -0.29 14.42 28.14
N ARG A 158 -1.12 14.95 29.05
CA ARG A 158 -0.73 16.15 29.76
C ARG A 158 0.50 15.75 30.56
N ALA A 159 1.64 16.42 30.35
CA ALA A 159 2.72 16.35 31.32
C ALA A 159 2.13 16.82 32.65
N ASP A 160 1.93 15.90 33.59
CA ASP A 160 1.59 16.27 34.96
C ASP A 160 2.76 17.13 35.45
N PHE A 161 2.49 18.42 35.62
CA PHE A 161 3.40 19.37 36.18
C PHE A 161 3.50 19.04 37.67
N SER A 162 4.39 18.12 38.05
CA SER A 162 4.81 18.01 39.43
C SER A 162 5.45 19.33 39.82
N SER A 163 4.78 20.07 40.70
CA SER A 163 5.24 21.33 41.25
C SER A 163 6.64 21.14 41.84
N VAL A 164 7.66 21.59 41.14
CA VAL A 164 8.99 21.79 41.73
C VAL A 164 8.84 22.94 42.71
N SER A 165 8.96 22.66 44.00
CA SER A 165 9.07 23.67 45.03
C SER A 165 10.31 24.53 44.75
N LEU A 166 10.10 25.81 44.45
CA LEU A 166 11.18 26.79 44.43
C LEU A 166 11.61 27.06 45.88
N SER A 167 12.76 26.52 46.29
CA SER A 167 13.54 27.14 47.36
C SER A 167 14.38 28.27 46.74
N SER A 168 14.22 29.46 47.30
CA SER A 168 14.90 30.70 46.93
C SER A 168 16.43 30.60 47.08
N PRO A 169 17.24 31.06 46.11
CA PRO A 169 18.67 31.23 46.32
C PRO A 169 18.97 32.56 47.04
N SER A 170 19.77 32.47 48.10
CA SER A 170 20.53 33.61 48.62
C SER A 170 21.60 34.05 47.60
N SER A 171 21.90 35.34 47.66
CA SER A 171 22.70 36.19 46.75
C SER A 171 24.15 35.72 46.45
N PRO A 172 24.83 36.33 45.44
CA PRO A 172 25.76 35.65 44.55
C PRO A 172 27.24 35.85 44.91
N SER A 173 28.07 34.89 44.54
CA SER A 173 29.51 35.10 44.36
C SER A 173 29.99 34.40 43.08
N SER A 174 30.44 35.25 42.16
CA SER A 174 31.32 35.05 41.00
C SER A 174 31.78 33.64 40.60
N SER A 175 31.72 33.44 39.29
CA SER A 175 32.46 32.48 38.46
C SER A 175 31.94 31.04 38.43
N GLN A 176 31.08 30.75 37.48
CA GLN A 176 31.40 29.87 36.35
C GLN A 176 30.23 29.78 35.37
N PHE A 177 30.55 29.92 34.09
CA PHE A 177 29.72 29.46 32.99
C PHE A 177 29.47 27.96 33.18
N ASP A 178 28.21 27.56 33.21
CA ASP A 178 27.68 26.32 32.62
C ASP A 178 26.29 26.05 33.21
N PHE A 179 25.25 26.64 32.65
CA PHE A 179 23.88 26.13 32.85
C PHE A 179 22.94 26.80 31.84
N PHE A 180 22.67 26.13 30.71
CA PHE A 180 21.39 26.14 29.96
C PHE A 180 21.57 25.30 28.68
N GLN A 181 21.82 24.01 28.86
CA GLN A 181 21.34 22.99 27.92
C GLN A 181 20.58 21.97 28.75
N HIS A 182 19.49 21.41 28.19
CA HIS A 182 18.48 20.52 28.81
C HIS A 182 17.22 21.32 29.25
N LEU A 183 16.03 21.18 28.65
CA LEU A 183 15.42 20.13 27.84
C LEU A 183 14.30 20.72 26.94
N HIS A 184 14.42 20.64 25.62
CA HIS A 184 13.24 20.52 24.76
C HIS A 184 12.86 19.03 24.71
N ARG A 185 12.19 18.55 25.76
CA ARG A 185 11.61 17.20 25.76
C ARG A 185 10.27 17.29 25.02
N ASN A 186 10.25 16.82 23.77
CA ASN A 186 8.99 16.56 23.06
C ASN A 186 8.08 15.73 23.97
N PRO A 187 6.78 16.06 24.14
CA PRO A 187 5.87 15.18 24.84
C PRO A 187 5.80 13.86 24.07
N SER A 188 6.34 12.80 24.66
CA SER A 188 6.29 11.45 24.10
C SER A 188 4.84 10.99 24.11
N ALA A 189 4.15 11.08 22.99
CA ALA A 189 2.85 10.43 22.80
C ALA A 189 3.04 8.92 23.03
N VAL A 190 2.33 8.35 24.01
CA VAL A 190 2.33 6.90 24.22
C VAL A 190 1.45 6.29 23.13
N GLN A 191 2.08 5.50 22.26
CA GLN A 191 1.41 4.75 21.20
C GLN A 191 1.09 3.36 21.74
N GLN A 192 -0.19 3.00 21.82
CA GLN A 192 -0.61 1.65 22.17
C GLN A 192 -1.20 1.00 20.91
N GLN A 193 -0.57 -0.08 20.46
CA GLN A 193 -1.07 -0.88 19.36
C GLN A 193 -2.07 -1.90 19.91
N SER A 194 -3.35 -1.60 19.77
CA SER A 194 -4.43 -2.47 20.23
C SER A 194 -4.73 -3.53 19.16
N SER A 195 -4.74 -4.81 19.54
CA SER A 195 -5.22 -5.87 18.65
C SER A 195 -6.74 -5.73 18.48
N VAL A 196 -7.21 -5.76 17.23
CA VAL A 196 -8.63 -5.76 16.92
C VAL A 196 -8.93 -6.97 16.05
N ASN A 197 -10.09 -7.57 16.27
CA ASN A 197 -10.60 -8.63 15.41
C ASN A 197 -11.07 -8.00 14.09
N VAL A 198 -10.31 -8.25 13.02
CA VAL A 198 -10.64 -7.78 11.67
C VAL A 198 -11.44 -8.87 10.97
N ASN A 199 -12.65 -8.52 10.53
CA ASN A 199 -13.45 -9.36 9.66
C ASN A 199 -13.10 -9.02 8.21
N ILE A 200 -12.74 -10.03 7.42
CA ILE A 200 -12.43 -9.85 5.99
C ILE A 200 -13.22 -10.87 5.20
N THR A 201 -13.95 -10.40 4.20
CA THR A 201 -14.78 -11.22 3.31
C THR A 201 -14.45 -10.90 1.86
N GLU A 202 -14.55 -11.89 0.99
CA GLU A 202 -14.52 -11.68 -0.45
C GLU A 202 -15.93 -11.33 -0.94
N SER A 203 -16.05 -10.46 -1.93
CA SER A 203 -17.33 -10.00 -2.45
C SER A 203 -18.01 -11.08 -3.30
N ASP A 204 -19.29 -11.33 -3.03
CA ASP A 204 -20.11 -12.29 -3.78
C ASP A 204 -20.50 -11.77 -5.17
N ILE A 205 -20.52 -10.45 -5.36
CA ILE A 205 -20.98 -9.79 -6.59
C ILE A 205 -19.82 -9.59 -7.56
N GLU A 206 -18.69 -9.11 -7.03
CA GLU A 206 -17.45 -8.92 -7.75
C GLU A 206 -16.43 -9.85 -7.07
N PRO A 207 -16.31 -11.12 -7.53
CA PRO A 207 -15.28 -12.03 -7.00
C PRO A 207 -13.92 -11.34 -7.03
N PHE A 208 -12.88 -11.80 -6.33
CA PHE A 208 -11.58 -11.13 -6.15
C PHE A 208 -11.58 -9.82 -5.33
N LEU A 209 -12.65 -9.02 -5.25
CA LEU A 209 -12.63 -7.85 -4.36
C LEU A 209 -12.90 -8.25 -2.92
N TYR A 210 -12.26 -7.55 -1.99
CA TYR A 210 -12.44 -7.75 -0.55
C TYR A 210 -13.17 -6.59 0.09
N SER A 211 -13.94 -6.94 1.12
CA SER A 211 -14.42 -6.03 2.14
C SER A 211 -13.73 -6.38 3.45
N ALA A 212 -13.38 -5.37 4.24
CA ALA A 212 -12.75 -5.57 5.53
C ALA A 212 -13.30 -4.57 6.54
N SER A 213 -13.57 -5.04 7.75
CA SER A 213 -14.04 -4.19 8.83
C SER A 213 -13.49 -4.61 10.18
N PHE A 214 -13.47 -3.65 11.09
CA PHE A 214 -13.31 -3.95 12.51
C PHE A 214 -14.20 -3.06 13.33
N LEU A 215 -14.47 -3.53 14.54
CA LEU A 215 -15.26 -2.82 15.53
C LEU A 215 -14.50 -2.81 16.84
N HIS A 216 -14.18 -1.61 17.33
CA HIS A 216 -13.43 -1.41 18.56
C HIS A 216 -14.28 -0.68 19.60
N PRO A 217 -14.77 -1.37 20.64
CA PRO A 217 -15.51 -0.74 21.74
C PRO A 217 -14.63 0.28 22.47
N ILE A 218 -15.20 1.43 22.82
CA ILE A 218 -14.47 2.45 23.57
C ILE A 218 -14.94 2.50 25.01
N LYS A 219 -14.02 2.78 25.94
CA LYS A 219 -14.33 2.99 27.35
C LYS A 219 -15.21 4.22 27.54
N SER A 220 -16.04 4.19 28.59
CA SER A 220 -17.02 5.24 28.93
C SER A 220 -16.42 6.60 29.31
N ILE A 221 -15.10 6.68 29.45
CA ILE A 221 -14.37 7.90 29.77
C ILE A 221 -13.35 8.12 28.66
N LEU A 222 -13.66 9.08 27.77
CA LEU A 222 -12.76 9.48 26.70
C LEU A 222 -11.76 10.52 27.22
N THR A 223 -10.47 10.33 26.90
CA THR A 223 -9.45 11.32 27.24
C THR A 223 -9.34 12.36 26.12
N ALA A 224 -9.40 13.64 26.48
CA ALA A 224 -9.21 14.72 25.52
C ALA A 224 -7.81 14.64 24.90
N GLY A 225 -7.74 14.84 23.59
CA GLY A 225 -6.51 14.73 22.82
C GLY A 225 -6.15 13.30 22.40
N THR A 226 -6.90 12.27 22.81
CA THR A 226 -6.70 10.90 22.29
C THR A 226 -6.97 10.88 20.78
N ILE A 227 -6.09 10.23 20.03
CA ILE A 227 -6.20 10.03 18.58
C ILE A 227 -6.34 8.54 18.31
N TYR A 228 -7.40 8.20 17.59
CA TYR A 228 -7.63 6.88 17.02
C TYR A 228 -7.26 6.90 15.55
N GLU A 229 -6.55 5.88 15.07
CA GLU A 229 -6.17 5.73 13.67
C GLU A 229 -6.60 4.37 13.14
N CYS A 230 -7.37 4.36 12.05
CA CYS A 230 -7.53 3.19 11.20
C CYS A 230 -6.57 3.31 10.01
N LYS A 231 -5.77 2.27 9.77
CA LYS A 231 -4.77 2.24 8.71
C LYS A 231 -5.01 1.03 7.81
N LEU A 232 -5.13 1.30 6.51
CA LEU A 232 -5.28 0.34 5.42
C LEU A 232 -3.97 0.23 4.65
N GLN A 233 -3.51 -1.00 4.47
CA GLN A 233 -2.34 -1.33 3.65
C GLN A 233 -2.69 -2.45 2.66
N LEU A 234 -2.17 -2.34 1.44
CA LEU A 234 -2.28 -3.42 0.45
C LEU A 234 -0.94 -4.17 0.36
N PRO A 235 -0.93 -5.49 0.66
CA PRO A 235 0.30 -6.27 0.71
C PRO A 235 1.05 -6.26 -0.62
N GLY A 236 2.39 -6.26 -0.54
CA GLY A 236 3.29 -6.18 -1.70
C GLY A 236 3.35 -4.80 -2.37
N THR A 237 2.52 -3.84 -1.96
CA THR A 237 2.55 -2.47 -2.49
C THR A 237 3.03 -1.47 -1.43
N ILE A 238 3.35 -0.25 -1.87
CA ILE A 238 3.53 0.90 -0.97
C ILE A 238 2.20 1.61 -0.69
N TYR A 239 1.06 1.05 -1.12
CA TYR A 239 -0.25 1.66 -0.93
C TYR A 239 -0.58 1.69 0.56
N LEU A 240 -0.80 2.90 1.06
CA LEU A 240 -1.14 3.14 2.44
C LEU A 240 -2.13 4.30 2.55
N ARG A 241 -3.26 4.05 3.21
CA ARG A 241 -4.23 5.08 3.58
C ARG A 241 -4.50 4.99 5.07
N LYS A 242 -4.78 6.13 5.69
CA LYS A 242 -5.15 6.22 7.11
C LYS A 242 -6.28 7.22 7.31
N LYS A 243 -7.16 6.93 8.25
CA LYS A 243 -8.17 7.86 8.76
C LYS A 243 -8.00 8.00 10.26
N ARG A 244 -8.16 9.22 10.74
CA ARG A 244 -7.97 9.57 12.15
C ARG A 244 -9.21 10.21 12.73
N ILE A 245 -9.46 9.91 13.99
CA ILE A 245 -10.46 10.55 14.82
C ILE A 245 -9.76 11.05 16.07
N LYS A 246 -9.91 12.35 16.37
CA LYS A 246 -9.36 12.96 17.58
C LYS A 246 -10.48 13.35 18.54
N ILE A 247 -10.34 12.97 19.80
CA ILE A 247 -11.21 13.43 20.88
C ILE A 247 -10.80 14.84 21.26
N ILE A 248 -11.73 15.79 21.22
CA ILE A 248 -11.44 17.20 21.55
C ILE A 248 -11.74 17.49 23.03
N PHE A 249 -12.81 16.92 23.59
CA PHE A 249 -13.23 17.13 24.97
C PHE A 249 -13.42 15.80 25.70
N PRO A 250 -13.11 15.72 27.01
CA PRO A 250 -13.34 14.50 27.76
C PRO A 250 -14.84 14.37 28.05
N THR A 251 -15.52 13.46 27.36
CA THR A 251 -16.97 13.27 27.50
C THR A 251 -17.27 12.04 28.34
N LYS A 252 -18.11 12.19 29.38
CA LYS A 252 -18.84 11.06 29.95
C LYS A 252 -19.93 10.67 28.95
N ILE A 253 -20.02 9.38 28.61
CA ILE A 253 -21.12 8.88 27.79
C ILE A 253 -22.38 8.96 28.68
N GLY A 254 -23.33 9.88 28.37
CA GLY A 254 -24.60 9.91 29.11
C GLY A 254 -25.34 11.24 29.36
N ASN A 255 -24.92 12.41 28.86
CA ASN A 255 -25.87 13.55 28.72
C ASN A 255 -25.33 14.61 27.73
N LYS A 256 -25.95 14.67 26.54
CA LYS A 256 -25.64 15.54 25.38
C LYS A 256 -24.18 15.51 24.92
N MET A 257 -23.86 14.58 24.03
CA MET A 257 -22.60 14.61 23.28
C MET A 257 -22.69 15.63 22.15
N ASN A 258 -21.93 16.73 22.25
CA ASN A 258 -21.58 17.58 21.12
C ASN A 258 -20.14 17.24 20.73
N PHE A 259 -19.99 16.51 19.64
CA PHE A 259 -18.68 16.24 19.08
C PHE A 259 -18.35 17.28 18.02
N SER A 260 -17.26 18.03 18.22
CA SER A 260 -16.60 18.77 17.14
C SER A 260 -15.49 17.89 16.58
N PHE A 261 -15.58 17.51 15.30
CA PHE A 261 -14.60 16.62 14.65
C PHE A 261 -13.84 17.36 13.56
N CYS A 262 -12.52 17.16 13.51
CA CYS A 262 -11.75 17.40 12.30
C CYS A 262 -11.50 16.04 11.64
N GLN A 263 -12.26 15.73 10.58
CA GLN A 263 -11.87 14.68 9.64
C GLN A 263 -10.83 15.27 8.69
N ASP A 264 -9.59 14.79 8.76
CA ASP A 264 -8.60 15.11 7.74
C ASP A 264 -9.05 14.45 6.43
N LYS A 265 -9.50 15.25 5.46
CA LYS A 265 -9.62 14.81 4.06
C LYS A 265 -8.22 14.75 3.45
N GLN A 266 -7.73 13.53 3.19
CA GLN A 266 -6.58 13.24 2.33
C GLN A 266 -6.95 12.17 1.31
#